data_AF-A0A7X7N3B5-F1
#
_entry.id   AF-A0A7X7N3B5-F1
#
_cell.length_a   1.000
_cell.length_b   1.000
_cell.length_c   1.000
_cell.angle_alpha   90.00
_cell.angle_beta   90.00
_cell.angle_gamma   90.00
#
_symmetry.space_group_name_H-M   'P 1'
#
loop_
_entity.id
_entity.type
_entity.pdbx_description
1 polymer ?
#
loop_
_entity_poly.entity_id
_entity_poly.type
_entity_poly.pdbx_seq_one_letter_code
_entity_poly.pdbx_strand_id
1 'polypeptide(L)'
;RFIPNPGHKPGFLPMFLGDQGINTVVSGGMGAMAVNLFNERGIDVIIGAVGSVDDVMDQYLAKTLVSTGSVCEHHEHEHECGEHN
;
A
#
# COMPACT_ATOMS: atom_id res chain seq x y z
N ARG A 1 -5.72 9.02 14.41
CA ARG A 1 -4.33 9.18 14.93
C ARG A 1 -3.41 9.28 13.74
N PHE A 2 -2.55 10.30 13.67
CA PHE A 2 -1.50 10.39 12.64
C PHE A 2 -0.24 9.68 13.12
N ILE A 3 0.36 8.86 12.27
CA ILE A 3 1.62 8.17 12.53
C ILE A 3 2.62 8.66 11.46
N PRO A 4 3.75 9.27 11.84
CA PRO A 4 4.77 9.66 10.87
C PRO A 4 5.36 8.41 10.22
N ASN A 5 5.73 8.51 8.94
CA ASN A 5 6.37 7.40 8.24
C ASN A 5 7.70 7.04 8.95
N PRO A 6 7.85 5.81 9.49
CA PRO A 6 9.06 5.37 10.19
C PRO A 6 10.29 5.20 9.28
N GLY A 7 10.13 5.35 7.96
CA GLY A 7 11.19 5.24 6.97
C GLY A 7 10.91 4.12 5.95
N HIS A 8 11.38 4.31 4.72
CA HIS A 8 11.17 3.35 3.64
C HIS A 8 12.24 2.26 3.67
N LYS A 9 11.81 1.03 3.94
CA LYS A 9 12.59 -0.20 3.75
C LYS A 9 11.73 -1.20 2.99
N PRO A 10 12.25 -1.86 1.94
CA PRO A 10 11.49 -2.90 1.22
C PRO A 10 10.95 -3.96 2.21
N GLY A 11 9.65 -4.26 2.10
CA GLY A 11 8.97 -5.24 2.96
C GLY A 11 8.72 -4.83 4.42
N PHE A 12 9.14 -3.64 4.86
CA PHE A 12 8.97 -3.20 6.24
C PHE A 12 7.53 -2.77 6.58
N LEU A 13 6.91 -1.98 5.71
CA LEU A 13 5.58 -1.41 5.95
C LEU A 13 4.48 -2.47 6.13
N PRO A 14 4.41 -3.55 5.34
CA PRO A 14 3.44 -4.63 5.56
C PRO A 14 3.57 -5.29 6.93
N MET A 15 4.81 -5.53 7.39
CA MET A 15 5.04 -6.09 8.72
C MET A 15 4.61 -5.12 9.82
N PHE A 16 5.07 -3.87 9.74
CA PHE A 16 4.77 -2.87 10.75
C PHE A 16 3.27 -2.60 10.89
N LEU A 17 2.54 -2.46 9.79
CA LEU A 17 1.10 -2.18 9.81
C LEU A 17 0.29 -3.39 10.26
N GLY A 18 0.70 -4.61 9.89
CA GLY A 18 0.10 -5.84 10.40
C GLY A 18 0.26 -5.99 11.92
N ASP A 19 1.44 -5.70 12.47
CA ASP A 19 1.68 -5.72 13.92
C ASP A 19 0.86 -4.66 14.68
N GLN A 20 0.42 -3.60 14.00
CA GLN A 20 -0.52 -2.61 14.56
C GLN A 20 -1.99 -3.05 14.49
N GLY A 21 -2.29 -4.24 13.95
CA GLY A 21 -3.65 -4.76 13.82
C GLY A 21 -4.45 -4.09 12.69
N ILE A 22 -3.78 -3.52 11.70
CA ILE A 22 -4.45 -2.96 10.53
C ILE A 22 -4.94 -4.09 9.62
N ASN A 23 -6.20 -4.01 9.21
CA ASN A 23 -6.84 -4.98 8.32
C ASN A 23 -6.98 -4.48 6.87
N THR A 24 -6.97 -3.17 6.63
CA THR A 24 -7.19 -2.58 5.30
C THR A 24 -6.22 -1.42 5.09
N VAL A 25 -5.60 -1.37 3.91
CA VAL A 25 -4.72 -0.28 3.46
C VAL A 25 -5.28 0.32 2.19
N VAL A 26 -5.39 1.64 2.16
CA VAL A 26 -5.85 2.41 0.99
C VAL A 26 -4.72 3.30 0.50
N SER A 27 -4.39 3.22 -0.79
CA SER A 27 -3.35 4.04 -1.42
C SER A 27 -3.75 4.47 -2.83
N GLY A 28 -3.14 5.55 -3.34
CA GLY A 28 -3.25 5.91 -4.75
C GLY A 28 -2.52 4.93 -5.67
N GLY A 29 -1.32 4.49 -5.25
CA GLY A 29 -0.52 3.49 -5.95
C GLY A 29 0.26 2.60 -4.98
N MET A 30 0.52 1.36 -5.36
CA MET A 30 1.33 0.42 -4.59
C MET A 30 2.02 -0.56 -5.53
N GLY A 31 3.29 -0.89 -5.26
CA GLY A 31 4.01 -1.90 -6.04
C GLY A 31 3.47 -3.31 -5.78
N ALA A 32 3.48 -4.17 -6.80
CA ALA A 32 2.92 -5.52 -6.74
C ALA A 32 3.51 -6.37 -5.60
N MET A 33 4.82 -6.24 -5.33
CA MET A 33 5.46 -6.92 -4.21
C MET A 33 4.86 -6.50 -2.86
N ALA A 34 4.58 -5.22 -2.65
CA ALA A 34 3.98 -4.74 -1.41
C ALA A 34 2.53 -5.22 -1.28
N VAL A 35 1.75 -5.20 -2.37
CA VAL A 35 0.38 -5.73 -2.41
C VAL A 35 0.37 -7.19 -1.98
N ASN A 36 1.25 -8.03 -2.54
CA ASN A 36 1.37 -9.43 -2.18
C ASN A 36 1.70 -9.60 -0.69
N LEU A 37 2.68 -8.85 -0.17
CA LEU A 37 3.07 -8.91 1.24
C LEU A 37 1.93 -8.52 2.20
N PHE A 38 1.09 -7.54 1.83
CA PHE A 38 -0.08 -7.19 2.61
C PHE A 38 -1.13 -8.31 2.58
N ASN A 39 -1.43 -8.85 1.40
CA ASN A 39 -2.39 -9.95 1.25
C ASN A 39 -1.95 -11.23 1.99
N GLU A 40 -0.65 -11.57 1.97
CA GLU A 40 -0.09 -12.69 2.74
C GLU A 40 -0.28 -12.53 4.26
N ARG A 41 -0.45 -11.29 4.73
CA ARG A 41 -0.74 -10.96 6.14
C ARG A 41 -2.23 -10.85 6.43
N GLY A 42 -3.11 -11.11 5.45
CA GLY A 42 -4.55 -10.93 5.58
C GLY A 42 -4.97 -9.46 5.65
N ILE A 43 -4.18 -8.57 5.05
CA ILE A 43 -4.47 -7.13 4.99
C ILE A 43 -4.99 -6.82 3.59
N ASP A 44 -6.23 -6.35 3.51
CA ASP A 44 -6.87 -5.92 2.27
C ASP A 44 -6.20 -4.67 1.71
N VAL A 45 -5.97 -4.65 0.40
CA VAL A 45 -5.33 -3.52 -0.27
C VAL A 45 -6.26 -2.92 -1.32
N ILE A 46 -6.55 -1.64 -1.16
CA ILE A 46 -7.32 -0.84 -2.12
C ILE A 46 -6.42 0.20 -2.75
N ILE A 47 -6.40 0.23 -4.08
CA ILE A 47 -5.45 1.02 -4.86
C ILE A 47 -6.21 1.86 -5.87
N GLY A 48 -5.68 3.02 -6.24
CA GLY A 48 -6.38 3.99 -7.10
C GLY A 48 -7.20 5.02 -6.34
N ALA A 49 -6.99 5.16 -5.03
CA ALA A 49 -7.60 6.26 -4.27
C ALA A 49 -7.01 7.61 -4.71
N VAL A 50 -7.89 8.56 -5.03
CA VAL A 50 -7.53 9.91 -5.48
C VAL A 50 -8.35 10.94 -4.73
N GLY A 51 -7.77 12.12 -4.47
CA GLY A 51 -8.44 13.20 -3.75
C GLY A 51 -8.07 13.28 -2.26
N SER A 52 -8.94 13.92 -1.48
CA SER A 52 -8.74 14.12 -0.04
C SER A 52 -9.00 12.84 0.75
N VAL A 53 -8.40 12.73 1.94
CA VAL A 53 -8.63 11.58 2.84
C VAL A 53 -10.11 11.43 3.18
N ASP A 54 -10.81 12.53 3.48
CA ASP A 54 -12.24 12.50 3.78
C ASP A 54 -13.07 11.91 2.62
N ASP A 55 -12.82 12.34 1.39
CA ASP A 55 -13.54 11.86 0.21
C ASP A 55 -13.32 10.37 -0.04
N VAL A 56 -12.06 9.91 0.07
CA VAL A 56 -11.71 8.49 -0.03
C VAL A 56 -12.38 7.66 1.07
N MET A 57 -12.47 8.21 2.28
CA MET A 57 -13.15 7.54 3.40
C MET A 57 -14.66 7.46 3.19
N ASP A 58 -15.29 8.52 2.69
CA ASP A 58 -16.71 8.51 2.31
C ASP A 58 -16.99 7.43 1.24
N GLN A 59 -16.14 7.34 0.21
CA GLN A 59 -16.26 6.30 -0.81
C GLN A 59 -16.05 4.88 -0.25
N TYR A 60 -15.11 4.72 0.68
CA TYR A 60 -14.85 3.44 1.34
C TYR A 60 -16.05 3.00 2.19
N LEU A 61 -16.62 3.91 3.00
CA LEU A 61 -17.80 3.66 3.82
C LEU A 61 -19.05 3.37 2.97
N ALA A 62 -19.17 4.05 1.83
CA ALA A 62 -20.23 3.81 0.85
C ALA A 62 -20.04 2.51 0.04
N LYS A 63 -18.90 1.82 0.21
CA LYS A 63 -18.51 0.65 -0.59
C LYS A 63 -18.43 0.93 -2.10
N THR A 64 -18.19 2.18 -2.48
CA THR A 64 -18.05 2.62 -3.87
C THR A 64 -16.60 2.76 -4.30
N LEU A 65 -15.66 2.74 -3.35
CA LEU A 65 -14.23 2.77 -3.65
C LEU A 65 -13.79 1.47 -4.32
N VAL A 66 -13.50 1.53 -5.62
CA VAL A 66 -13.05 0.37 -6.41
C VAL A 66 -11.54 0.35 -6.46
N SER A 67 -10.95 -0.78 -6.06
CA SER A 67 -9.52 -1.00 -6.25
C SER A 67 -9.21 -1.16 -7.74
N THR A 68 -8.27 -0.37 -8.26
CA THR A 68 -7.86 -0.44 -9.68
C THR A 68 -7.06 -1.70 -10.01
N GLY A 69 -6.77 -2.55 -9.02
CA GLY A 69 -6.03 -3.80 -9.20
C GLY A 69 -4.60 -3.52 -9.64
N SER A 70 -3.68 -3.35 -8.69
CA SER A 70 -2.26 -3.18 -9.05
C SER A 70 -1.60 -4.53 -9.28
N VAL A 71 -1.86 -5.10 -10.44
CA VAL A 71 -0.91 -6.01 -11.08
C VAL A 71 -0.51 -5.34 -12.39
N CYS A 72 0.45 -4.43 -12.30
CA CYS A 72 1.16 -3.98 -13.50
C CYS A 72 1.94 -5.19 -14.02
N GLU A 73 1.51 -5.73 -15.16
CA GLU A 73 2.13 -6.86 -15.89
C GLU A 73 3.45 -6.48 -16.59
N HIS A 74 4.01 -5.31 -16.29
CA HIS A 74 5.25 -4.83 -16.87
C HIS A 74 5.93 -3.95 -15.83
N HIS A 75 7.17 -4.28 -15.43
CA HIS A 75 8.20 -3.35 -14.96
C HIS A 75 9.49 -4.13 -14.73
N GLU A 76 10.16 -4.39 -15.85
CA GLU A 76 11.61 -4.48 -15.96
C GLU A 76 12.18 -3.12 -15.52
N HIS A 77 12.47 -2.97 -14.23
CA HIS A 77 13.26 -1.86 -13.72
C HIS A 77 14.27 -2.40 -12.73
N GLU A 78 15.44 -2.68 -13.28
CA GLU A 78 16.72 -2.78 -12.60
C GLU A 78 16.92 -1.50 -11.76
N HIS A 79 16.68 -1.58 -10.46
CA HIS A 79 17.14 -0.57 -9.52
C HIS A 79 18.35 -1.16 -8.79
N GLU A 80 19.50 -0.99 -9.43
CA GLU A 80 20.81 -1.02 -8.77
C GLU A 80 20.76 -0.06 -7.58
N CYS A 81 20.63 -0.60 -6.37
CA CYS A 81 20.88 0.17 -5.16
C CYS A 81 22.40 0.15 -4.95
N GLY A 82 23.05 1.20 -5.43
CA GLY A 82 24.47 1.45 -5.22
C GLY A 82 24.83 1.29 -3.74
N GLU A 83 25.79 0.40 -3.50
CA GLU A 83 26.53 0.29 -2.25
C GLU A 83 27.27 1.60 -2.01
N HIS A 84 27.06 2.23 -0.85
CA HIS A 84 27.97 3.25 -0.35
C HIS A 84 28.81 2.60 0.74
N ASN A 85 30.02 2.18 0.38
CA ASN A 85 31.12 2.10 1.33
C ASN A 85 32.21 3.09 0.94
#